data_AF-A0A1T4Q7X6-F1
#
_entry.id   AF-A0A1T4Q7X6-F1
#
_cell.length_a   1.000
_cell.length_b   1.000
_cell.length_c   1.000
_cell.angle_alpha   90.00
_cell.angle_beta   90.00
_cell.angle_gamma   90.00
#
_symmetry.space_group_name_H-M   'P 1'
#
loop_
_entity.id
_entity.type
_entity.pdbx_description
1 polymer ?
#
loop_
_entity_poly.entity_id
_entity_poly.type
_entity_poly.pdbx_seq_one_letter_code
_entity_poly.pdbx_strand_id
1 'polypeptide(L)'
;MSRWIGLMGCLWGLTAYAAHPTFITPFLQNDSPFPSLEHIEQSPYWFACGELETDKRWCSDLFYYYSISVWASIDQNADQIGVMTMYSDYSPYTWSQFQLGLRRDGLQLVWVKLGSNEFDVRERRSQDSWQEVDRALIVFLNQHIGEFFKEQRWLSQQRQGQLKTDGATIELQWSLVNEGS
;
A
#
# COMPACT_ATOMS: atom_id res chain seq x y z
N MET A 1 -18.45 -57.91 20.70
CA MET A 1 -17.34 -56.94 20.70
C MET A 1 -17.52 -56.01 19.50
N SER A 2 -18.15 -54.84 19.72
CA SER A 2 -18.40 -53.86 18.65
C SER A 2 -17.28 -52.81 18.67
N ARG A 3 -16.53 -52.70 17.55
CA ARG A 3 -15.38 -51.79 17.41
C ARG A 3 -15.83 -50.39 16.98
N TRP A 4 -15.07 -49.45 17.51
CA TRP A 4 -15.19 -48.01 17.56
C TRP A 4 -15.04 -47.25 16.22
N ILE A 5 -15.77 -46.13 16.15
CA ILE A 5 -15.39 -44.76 15.74
C ILE A 5 -14.87 -44.52 14.31
N GLY A 6 -15.68 -43.80 13.54
CA GLY A 6 -15.21 -42.92 12.45
C GLY A 6 -15.47 -41.46 12.83
N LEU A 7 -14.46 -40.79 13.39
CA LEU A 7 -14.44 -39.34 13.57
C LEU A 7 -13.77 -38.75 12.32
N MET A 8 -14.58 -38.38 11.34
CA MET A 8 -14.14 -37.71 10.12
C MET A 8 -13.86 -36.24 10.47
N GLY A 9 -12.58 -35.87 10.48
CA GLY A 9 -12.11 -34.53 10.81
C GLY A 9 -12.53 -33.49 9.78
N CYS A 10 -13.29 -32.49 10.21
CA CYS A 10 -13.33 -31.20 9.53
C CYS A 10 -12.14 -30.38 10.04
N LEU A 11 -11.01 -30.44 9.33
CA LEU A 11 -10.00 -29.38 9.40
C LEU A 11 -10.53 -28.21 8.59
N TRP A 12 -11.23 -27.30 9.27
CA TRP A 12 -11.61 -26.02 8.71
C TRP A 12 -10.33 -25.27 8.36
N GLY A 13 -10.18 -24.93 7.09
CA GLY A 13 -9.10 -24.08 6.62
C GLY A 13 -9.16 -22.76 7.37
N LEU A 14 -8.19 -22.54 8.24
CA LEU A 14 -7.93 -21.21 8.79
C LEU A 14 -7.58 -20.34 7.60
N THR A 15 -8.46 -19.42 7.23
CA THR A 15 -8.11 -18.33 6.33
C THR A 15 -6.97 -17.59 7.00
N ALA A 16 -5.76 -17.72 6.45
CA ALA A 16 -4.62 -16.94 6.88
C ALA A 16 -4.94 -15.47 6.57
N TYR A 17 -5.43 -14.74 7.58
CA TYR A 17 -5.52 -13.30 7.50
C TYR A 17 -4.10 -12.78 7.34
N ALA A 18 -3.90 -11.94 6.32
CA ALA A 18 -2.64 -11.25 6.10
C ALA A 18 -2.19 -10.54 7.40
N ALA A 19 -0.93 -10.76 7.79
CA ALA A 19 -0.36 -10.24 9.02
C ALA A 19 0.07 -8.78 8.85
N HIS A 20 -0.89 -7.86 8.74
CA HIS A 20 -0.67 -6.44 8.99
C HIS A 20 -1.50 -6.00 10.20
N PRO A 21 -1.06 -4.99 10.96
CA PRO A 21 -1.83 -4.48 12.11
C PRO A 21 -3.23 -4.06 11.70
N THR A 22 -4.18 -4.23 12.61
CA THR A 22 -5.60 -3.90 12.34
C THR A 22 -5.84 -2.39 12.24
N PHE A 23 -4.99 -1.57 12.85
CA PHE A 23 -5.17 -0.11 12.89
C PHE A 23 -4.97 0.57 11.52
N ILE A 24 -4.29 -0.10 10.58
CA ILE A 24 -4.11 0.41 9.20
C ILE A 24 -5.13 -0.17 8.21
N THR A 25 -5.87 -1.21 8.59
CA THR A 25 -6.87 -1.87 7.74
C THR A 25 -7.85 -0.90 7.06
N PRO A 26 -8.38 0.14 7.73
CA PRO A 26 -9.31 1.10 7.11
C PRO A 26 -8.74 1.82 5.87
N PHE A 27 -7.42 1.98 5.81
CA PHE A 27 -6.74 2.61 4.68
C PHE A 27 -6.53 1.66 3.50
N LEU A 28 -6.40 0.35 3.77
CA LEU A 28 -6.09 -0.66 2.77
C LEU A 28 -7.35 -1.21 2.09
N GLN A 29 -8.43 -1.41 2.85
CA GLN A 29 -9.62 -2.12 2.37
C GLN A 29 -10.65 -1.17 1.74
N ASN A 30 -11.19 -1.55 0.58
CA ASN A 30 -12.23 -0.79 -0.11
C ASN A 30 -13.51 -0.64 0.75
N ASP A 31 -13.88 -1.69 1.50
CA ASP A 31 -15.16 -1.75 2.22
C ASP A 31 -15.15 -1.04 3.59
N SER A 32 -14.01 -0.46 3.98
CA SER A 32 -13.87 0.26 5.25
C SER A 32 -13.67 1.75 5.00
N PRO A 33 -14.52 2.65 5.53
CA PRO A 33 -14.29 4.09 5.38
C PRO A 33 -12.96 4.47 6.06
N PHE A 34 -12.33 5.53 5.57
CA PHE A 34 -11.21 6.13 6.29
C PHE A 34 -11.67 6.54 7.70
N PRO A 35 -10.81 6.37 8.73
CA PRO A 35 -11.20 6.68 10.09
C PRO A 35 -11.47 8.18 10.25
N SER A 36 -12.27 8.56 11.25
CA SER A 36 -12.39 9.96 11.63
C SER A 36 -11.15 10.41 12.42
N LEU A 37 -10.91 11.72 12.47
CA LEU A 37 -9.84 12.27 13.32
C LEU A 37 -10.04 11.92 14.79
N GLU A 38 -11.27 11.99 15.29
CA GLU A 38 -11.60 11.57 16.66
C GLU A 38 -11.17 10.11 16.92
N HIS A 39 -11.38 9.22 15.95
CA HIS A 39 -10.96 7.83 16.07
C HIS A 39 -9.42 7.68 16.09
N ILE A 40 -8.70 8.50 15.33
CA ILE A 40 -7.24 8.56 15.37
C ILE A 40 -6.74 9.10 16.72
N GLU A 41 -7.35 10.16 17.24
CA GLU A 41 -6.96 10.78 18.51
C GLU A 41 -7.22 9.87 19.72
N GLN A 42 -8.27 9.04 19.67
CA GLN A 42 -8.60 8.07 20.72
C GLN A 42 -7.84 6.75 20.58
N SER A 43 -7.13 6.54 19.47
CA SER A 43 -6.39 5.32 19.20
C SER A 43 -5.09 5.26 20.01
N PRO A 44 -4.74 4.11 20.62
CA PRO A 44 -3.45 3.94 21.28
C PRO A 44 -2.29 3.77 20.27
N TYR A 45 -2.58 3.65 18.97
CA TYR A 45 -1.58 3.40 17.92
C TYR A 45 -1.04 4.67 17.27
N TRP A 46 -1.66 5.82 17.56
CA TRP A 46 -1.33 7.11 16.94
C TRP A 46 -1.00 8.12 18.02
N PHE A 47 0.09 8.87 17.84
CA PHE A 47 0.48 9.97 18.72
C PHE A 47 0.76 11.23 17.91
N ALA A 48 0.47 12.40 18.47
CA ALA A 48 0.78 13.67 17.83
C ALA A 48 2.29 13.85 17.67
N CYS A 49 2.74 14.16 16.46
CA CYS A 49 4.16 14.28 16.11
C CYS A 49 4.48 15.48 15.20
N GLY A 50 3.51 16.38 14.98
CA GLY A 50 3.76 17.61 14.24
C GLY A 50 4.72 18.54 14.98
N GLU A 51 5.58 19.23 14.23
CA GLU A 51 6.60 20.12 14.80
C GLU A 51 6.03 21.47 15.26
N LEU A 52 4.94 21.90 14.63
CA LEU A 52 4.26 23.16 14.92
C LEU A 52 2.84 22.87 15.41
N GLU A 53 2.28 23.74 16.25
CA GLU A 53 0.87 23.62 16.68
C GLU A 53 -0.12 23.66 15.50
N THR A 54 0.30 24.22 14.37
CA THR A 54 -0.47 24.26 13.12
C THR A 54 -0.29 23.00 12.25
N ASP A 55 0.74 22.19 12.49
CA ASP A 55 1.01 20.93 11.78
C ASP A 55 0.33 19.79 12.53
N LYS A 56 -0.94 19.54 12.21
CA LYS A 56 -1.67 18.43 12.81
C LYS A 56 -1.30 17.13 12.10
N ARG A 57 -0.22 16.51 12.60
CA ARG A 57 0.30 15.22 12.16
C ARG A 57 0.27 14.20 13.29
N TRP A 58 -0.17 12.99 12.96
CA TRP A 58 -0.11 11.83 13.84
C TRP A 58 0.86 10.80 13.27
N CYS A 59 1.65 10.18 14.14
CA CYS A 59 2.61 9.15 13.79
C CYS A 59 2.28 7.86 14.53
N SER A 60 2.66 6.74 13.93
CA SER A 60 2.66 5.43 14.59
C SER A 60 4.06 5.08 15.10
N ASP A 61 4.13 4.12 16.02
CA ASP A 61 5.35 3.36 16.24
C ASP A 61 5.71 2.52 15.00
N LEU A 62 6.90 1.90 15.01
CA LEU A 62 7.27 0.89 14.01
C LEU A 62 6.33 -0.32 14.10
N PHE A 63 5.88 -0.78 12.93
CA PHE A 63 5.09 -1.98 12.77
C PHE A 63 5.51 -2.76 11.51
N TYR A 64 4.93 -3.94 11.32
CA TYR A 64 5.19 -4.74 10.12
C TYR A 64 4.05 -4.57 9.11
N TYR A 65 4.37 -4.08 7.92
CA TYR A 65 3.51 -4.21 6.75
C TYR A 65 3.96 -5.45 6.00
N TYR A 66 3.25 -6.56 6.20
CA TYR A 66 3.65 -7.90 5.75
C TYR A 66 5.03 -8.31 6.30
N SER A 67 6.08 -8.16 5.49
CA SER A 67 7.45 -8.64 5.73
C SER A 67 8.44 -7.50 6.03
N ILE A 68 8.00 -6.24 5.99
CA ILE A 68 8.87 -5.08 6.16
C ILE A 68 8.46 -4.24 7.36
N SER A 69 9.46 -3.69 8.05
CA SER A 69 9.25 -2.73 9.13
C SER A 69 9.05 -1.33 8.55
N VAL A 70 7.98 -0.69 8.98
CA VAL A 70 7.56 0.65 8.54
C VAL A 70 7.04 1.43 9.74
N TRP A 71 7.01 2.75 9.64
CA TRP A 71 6.16 3.59 10.48
C TRP A 71 5.23 4.39 9.56
N ALA A 72 4.15 4.93 10.11
CA ALA A 72 3.18 5.69 9.32
C ALA A 72 2.96 7.08 9.91
N SER A 73 2.64 8.04 9.05
CA SER A 73 2.06 9.31 9.42
C SER A 73 0.68 9.50 8.81
N ILE A 74 -0.10 10.36 9.43
CA ILE A 74 -1.34 10.89 8.88
C ILE A 74 -1.24 12.41 8.91
N ASP A 75 -1.38 13.04 7.75
CA ASP A 75 -1.46 14.49 7.61
C ASP A 75 -2.92 14.93 7.59
N GLN A 76 -3.27 15.94 8.39
CA GLN A 76 -4.59 16.57 8.32
C GLN A 76 -4.64 17.58 7.16
N ASN A 77 -5.71 17.50 6.37
CA ASN A 77 -6.10 18.62 5.51
C ASN A 77 -7.58 18.94 5.77
N ALA A 78 -7.86 20.17 6.21
CA ALA A 78 -9.22 20.73 6.33
C ALA A 78 -10.26 19.78 6.97
N ASP A 79 -9.97 19.27 8.16
CA ASP A 79 -10.85 18.40 8.99
C ASP A 79 -11.18 17.01 8.43
N GLN A 80 -10.48 16.57 7.37
CA GLN A 80 -10.54 15.19 6.88
C GLN A 80 -9.16 14.55 6.97
N ILE A 81 -9.13 13.23 7.16
CA ILE A 81 -7.88 12.47 6.99
C ILE A 81 -7.52 12.55 5.51
N GLY A 82 -6.49 13.36 5.22
CA GLY A 82 -6.10 13.66 3.84
C GLY A 82 -5.40 12.48 3.19
N VAL A 83 -4.40 11.91 3.89
CA VAL A 83 -3.52 10.84 3.40
C VAL A 83 -2.87 10.13 4.59
N MET A 84 -2.78 8.80 4.55
CA MET A 84 -1.84 8.06 5.41
C MET A 84 -0.60 7.72 4.59
N THR A 85 0.59 8.05 5.10
CA THR A 85 1.86 7.74 4.45
C THR A 85 2.64 6.74 5.28
N MET A 86 3.05 5.62 4.69
CA MET A 86 4.01 4.70 5.31
C MET A 86 5.42 5.01 4.84
N TYR A 87 6.39 4.89 5.74
CA TYR A 87 7.80 5.19 5.50
C TYR A 87 8.69 4.00 5.84
N SER A 88 9.75 3.83 5.05
CA SER A 88 10.82 2.87 5.33
C SER A 88 12.10 3.30 4.60
N ASP A 89 13.26 2.80 5.03
CA ASP A 89 14.50 3.01 4.31
C ASP A 89 14.49 2.27 2.97
N TYR A 90 15.08 2.89 1.95
CA TYR A 90 15.17 2.28 0.63
C TYR A 90 16.18 1.12 0.62
N SER A 91 15.70 -0.02 0.15
CA SER A 91 16.52 -1.06 -0.44
C SER A 91 15.76 -1.69 -1.61
N PRO A 92 16.44 -2.31 -2.60
CA PRO A 92 15.75 -3.05 -3.65
C PRO A 92 14.78 -4.11 -3.08
N TYR A 93 15.15 -4.73 -1.96
CA TYR A 93 14.30 -5.68 -1.25
C TYR A 93 13.04 -5.02 -0.70
N THR A 94 13.18 -3.95 0.10
CA THR A 94 12.06 -3.23 0.72
C THR A 94 11.10 -2.70 -0.35
N TRP A 95 11.64 -2.13 -1.43
CA TRP A 95 10.87 -1.66 -2.58
C TRP A 95 10.02 -2.78 -3.18
N SER A 96 10.61 -3.95 -3.47
CA SER A 96 9.85 -5.09 -3.97
C SER A 96 8.83 -5.63 -2.97
N GLN A 97 9.10 -5.58 -1.66
CA GLN A 97 8.11 -5.99 -0.66
C GLN A 97 6.90 -5.06 -0.62
N PHE A 98 7.07 -3.74 -0.76
CA PHE A 98 5.93 -2.83 -0.90
C PHE A 98 5.09 -3.15 -2.14
N GLN A 99 5.72 -3.39 -3.29
CA GLN A 99 5.02 -3.76 -4.52
C GLN A 99 4.22 -5.07 -4.36
N LEU A 100 4.80 -6.06 -3.68
CA LEU A 100 4.12 -7.31 -3.38
C LEU A 100 2.97 -7.12 -2.37
N GLY A 101 3.15 -6.27 -1.36
CA GLY A 101 2.11 -5.88 -0.41
C GLY A 101 0.91 -5.25 -1.10
N LEU A 102 1.15 -4.26 -1.97
CA LEU A 102 0.11 -3.60 -2.77
C LEU A 102 -0.67 -4.59 -3.64
N ARG A 103 0.03 -5.56 -4.25
CA ARG A 103 -0.62 -6.61 -5.04
C ARG A 103 -1.44 -7.58 -4.17
N ARG A 104 -0.99 -7.89 -2.95
CA ARG A 104 -1.74 -8.70 -1.98
C ARG A 104 -2.98 -7.98 -1.48
N ASP A 105 -2.90 -6.66 -1.33
CA ASP A 105 -4.04 -5.79 -0.99
C ASP A 105 -5.00 -5.60 -2.19
N GLY A 106 -4.73 -6.23 -3.34
CA GLY A 106 -5.60 -6.23 -4.51
C GLY A 106 -5.45 -5.01 -5.41
N LEU A 107 -4.42 -4.17 -5.19
CA LEU A 107 -4.15 -3.05 -6.08
C LEU A 107 -3.40 -3.53 -7.34
N GLN A 108 -3.70 -2.86 -8.45
CA GLN A 108 -3.07 -3.07 -9.74
C GLN A 108 -2.20 -1.87 -10.11
N LEU A 109 -1.02 -2.13 -10.64
CA LEU A 109 -0.12 -1.09 -11.11
C LEU A 109 -0.70 -0.46 -12.38
N VAL A 110 -0.88 0.86 -12.37
CA VAL A 110 -1.49 1.59 -13.49
C VAL A 110 -0.55 2.56 -14.18
N TRP A 111 0.49 3.03 -13.47
CA TRP A 111 1.46 3.98 -14.00
C TRP A 111 2.78 3.88 -13.24
N VAL A 112 3.89 4.06 -13.95
CA VAL A 112 5.26 4.04 -13.40
C VAL A 112 6.05 5.20 -13.96
N LYS A 113 6.86 5.83 -13.12
CA LYS A 113 7.93 6.76 -13.50
C LYS A 113 9.25 6.35 -12.88
N LEU A 114 10.30 6.32 -13.69
CA LEU A 114 11.67 6.05 -13.30
C LEU A 114 12.53 7.15 -13.91
N GLY A 115 13.12 8.01 -13.08
CA GLY A 115 13.82 9.20 -13.55
C GLY A 115 12.89 10.12 -14.34
N SER A 116 13.25 10.39 -15.60
CA SER A 116 12.45 11.15 -16.55
C SER A 116 11.51 10.30 -17.40
N ASN A 117 11.58 8.97 -17.28
CA ASN A 117 10.88 8.03 -18.14
C ASN A 117 9.58 7.59 -17.48
N GLU A 118 8.51 7.49 -18.27
CA GLU A 118 7.17 7.14 -17.80
C GLU A 118 6.57 6.00 -18.62
N PHE A 119 5.74 5.20 -17.95
CA PHE A 119 5.00 4.10 -18.54
C PHE A 119 3.58 4.10 -17.98
N ASP A 120 2.60 4.45 -18.82
CA ASP A 120 1.18 4.34 -18.48
C ASP A 120 0.66 2.96 -18.92
N VAL A 121 0.30 2.13 -17.94
CA VAL A 121 -0.24 0.79 -18.17
C VAL A 121 -1.66 0.90 -18.74
N ARG A 122 -2.50 1.79 -18.21
CA ARG A 122 -3.90 1.95 -18.65
C ARG A 122 -3.99 2.40 -20.10
N GLU A 123 -3.16 3.36 -20.49
CA GLU A 123 -3.09 3.86 -21.86
C GLU A 123 -2.71 2.74 -22.82
N ARG A 124 -1.63 2.00 -22.56
CA ARG A 124 -1.22 0.88 -23.44
C ARG A 124 -2.23 -0.25 -23.49
N ARG A 125 -2.91 -0.54 -22.38
CA ARG A 125 -3.98 -1.55 -22.34
C ARG A 125 -5.16 -1.23 -23.26
N SER A 126 -5.33 0.03 -23.69
CA SER A 126 -6.35 0.40 -24.69
C SER A 126 -6.01 -0.02 -26.12
N GLN A 127 -4.73 -0.31 -26.40
CA GLN A 127 -4.22 -0.60 -27.74
C GLN A 127 -3.67 -2.03 -27.86
N ASP A 128 -3.07 -2.54 -26.79
CA ASP A 128 -2.33 -3.80 -26.78
C ASP A 128 -3.04 -4.89 -25.95
N SER A 129 -2.63 -6.15 -26.11
CA SER A 129 -3.05 -7.27 -25.23
C SER A 129 -2.33 -7.26 -23.87
N TRP A 130 -2.85 -8.00 -22.88
CA TRP A 130 -2.25 -8.00 -21.53
C TRP A 130 -0.81 -8.51 -21.57
N GLN A 131 -0.55 -9.51 -22.41
CA GLN A 131 0.76 -10.14 -22.57
C GLN A 131 1.78 -9.17 -23.16
N GLU A 132 1.36 -8.33 -24.12
CA GLU A 132 2.21 -7.31 -24.74
C GLU A 132 2.54 -6.20 -23.76
N VAL A 133 1.54 -5.70 -23.02
CA VAL A 133 1.75 -4.67 -22.00
C VAL A 133 2.66 -5.18 -20.87
N ASP A 134 2.42 -6.39 -20.36
CA ASP A 134 3.24 -6.99 -19.31
C ASP A 134 4.70 -7.14 -19.76
N ARG A 135 4.92 -7.64 -20.99
CA ARG A 135 6.26 -7.76 -21.56
C ARG A 135 6.94 -6.40 -21.65
N ALA A 136 6.25 -5.39 -22.19
CA ALA A 136 6.81 -4.07 -22.36
C ALA A 136 7.11 -3.37 -21.02
N LEU A 137 6.26 -3.57 -20.02
CA LEU A 137 6.46 -3.06 -18.67
C LEU A 137 7.71 -3.68 -18.03
N ILE A 138 7.90 -5.00 -18.13
CA ILE A 138 9.09 -5.67 -17.60
C ILE A 138 10.36 -5.12 -18.24
N VAL A 139 10.35 -4.90 -19.57
CA VAL A 139 11.48 -4.30 -20.28
C VAL A 139 11.77 -2.89 -19.75
N PHE A 140 10.74 -2.06 -19.62
CA PHE A 140 10.85 -0.70 -19.09
C PHE A 140 11.46 -0.67 -17.68
N LEU A 141 10.94 -1.50 -16.76
CA LEU A 141 11.44 -1.56 -15.37
C LEU A 141 12.92 -1.98 -15.30
N ASN A 142 13.33 -2.93 -16.13
CA ASN A 142 14.71 -3.41 -16.14
C ASN A 142 15.68 -2.40 -16.76
N GLN A 143 15.26 -1.67 -17.80
CA GLN A 143 16.09 -0.65 -18.45
C GLN A 143 16.42 0.51 -17.52
N HIS A 144 15.50 0.87 -16.63
CA HIS A 144 15.62 2.04 -15.75
C HIS A 144 15.76 1.66 -14.26
N ILE A 145 16.22 0.43 -13.96
CA ILE A 145 16.25 -0.11 -12.59
C ILE A 145 17.09 0.73 -11.60
N GLY A 146 18.15 1.37 -12.09
CA GLY A 146 19.05 2.21 -11.31
C GLY A 146 18.67 3.69 -11.27
N GLU A 147 17.60 4.09 -11.95
CA GLU A 147 17.19 5.50 -12.01
C GLU A 147 16.39 5.89 -10.77
N PHE A 148 16.60 7.14 -10.34
CA PHE A 148 15.81 7.81 -9.31
C PHE A 148 15.47 9.21 -9.80
N PHE A 149 14.38 9.83 -9.36
CA PHE A 149 13.33 9.33 -8.47
C PHE A 149 12.51 8.18 -9.09
N LYS A 150 11.88 7.35 -8.25
CA LYS A 150 10.94 6.31 -8.69
C LYS A 150 9.56 6.58 -8.13
N GLU A 151 8.55 6.44 -8.97
CA GLU A 151 7.15 6.61 -8.59
C GLU A 151 6.28 5.55 -9.25
N GLN A 152 5.32 5.04 -8.51
CA GLN A 152 4.33 4.09 -9.00
C GLN A 152 2.96 4.45 -8.47
N ARG A 153 1.95 4.41 -9.34
CA ARG A 153 0.55 4.53 -8.96
C ARG A 153 -0.12 3.18 -9.07
N TRP A 154 -0.77 2.80 -7.98
CA TRP A 154 -1.49 1.55 -7.83
C TRP A 154 -2.95 1.87 -7.51
N LEU A 155 -3.87 1.19 -8.18
CA LEU A 155 -5.31 1.42 -8.02
C LEU A 155 -6.04 0.11 -7.70
N SER A 156 -7.04 0.23 -6.83
CA SER A 156 -8.16 -0.71 -6.74
C SER A 156 -9.47 0.07 -6.94
N GLN A 157 -10.62 -0.52 -6.60
CA GLN A 157 -11.92 0.12 -6.85
C GLN A 157 -12.04 1.51 -6.24
N GLN A 158 -11.64 1.66 -4.97
CA GLN A 158 -11.79 2.92 -4.22
C GLN A 158 -10.50 3.37 -3.54
N ARG A 159 -9.41 2.62 -3.66
CA ARG A 159 -8.12 2.95 -3.03
C ARG A 159 -7.05 3.19 -4.07
N GLN A 160 -6.20 4.17 -3.76
CA GLN A 160 -4.98 4.45 -4.48
C GLN A 160 -3.79 4.36 -3.53
N GLY A 161 -2.76 3.62 -3.96
CA GLY A 161 -1.44 3.61 -3.34
C GLY A 161 -0.44 4.31 -4.27
N GLN A 162 0.20 5.37 -3.79
CA GLN A 162 1.29 6.05 -4.50
C GLN A 162 2.61 5.70 -3.82
N LEU A 163 3.39 4.85 -4.47
CA LEU A 163 4.66 4.35 -3.97
C LEU A 163 5.82 5.17 -4.59
N LYS A 164 6.66 5.75 -3.75
CA LYS A 164 7.68 6.74 -4.11
C LYS A 164 9.02 6.40 -3.47
N THR A 165 10.13 6.72 -4.14
CA THR A 165 11.45 6.72 -3.51
C THR A 165 12.45 7.61 -4.26
N ASP A 166 13.28 8.30 -3.50
CA ASP A 166 14.44 9.07 -3.98
C ASP A 166 15.75 8.28 -3.94
N GLY A 167 15.71 7.03 -3.46
CA GLY A 167 16.88 6.17 -3.28
C GLY A 167 17.44 6.14 -1.86
N ALA A 168 16.92 7.00 -0.96
CA ALA A 168 17.19 6.95 0.47
C ALA A 168 15.97 6.47 1.24
N THR A 169 14.79 7.01 0.96
CA THR A 169 13.53 6.72 1.67
C THR A 169 12.49 6.19 0.70
N ILE A 170 11.62 5.30 1.19
CA ILE A 170 10.40 4.88 0.50
C ILE A 170 9.20 5.50 1.21
N GLU A 171 8.29 6.05 0.42
CA GLU A 171 6.99 6.53 0.89
C GLU A 171 5.87 5.78 0.15
N LEU A 172 4.90 5.27 0.91
CA LEU A 172 3.67 4.72 0.37
C LEU A 172 2.48 5.54 0.88
N GLN A 173 1.93 6.38 0.02
CA GLN A 173 0.81 7.27 0.32
C GLN A 173 -0.51 6.60 -0.07
N TRP A 174 -1.43 6.50 0.90
CA TRP A 174 -2.76 5.94 0.74
C TRP A 174 -3.80 7.04 0.62
N SER A 175 -4.62 6.96 -0.42
CA SER A 175 -5.68 7.93 -0.69
C SER A 175 -6.91 7.23 -1.28
N LEU A 176 -8.05 7.91 -1.21
CA LEU A 176 -9.22 7.49 -1.98
C LEU A 176 -8.99 7.80 -3.46
N VAL A 177 -9.54 6.96 -4.34
CA VAL A 177 -9.61 7.28 -5.77
C VAL A 177 -10.60 8.43 -5.93
N ASN A 178 -10.12 9.60 -6.36
CA ASN A 178 -11.02 10.66 -6.78
C ASN A 178 -11.66 10.24 -8.10
N GLU A 179 -13.00 10.18 -8.16
CA GLU A 179 -13.74 9.97 -9.41
C GLU A 179 -13.50 11.16 -10.35
N GLY A 180 -12.42 11.12 -11.13
CA GLY A 180 -12.06 12.21 -12.04
C GLY A 180 -10.70 12.17 -12.72
N SER A 181 -10.00 11.02 -12.77
CA SER A 181 -8.67 10.90 -13.42
C SER A 181 -8.60 9.85 -14.52
#